data_AF-A0A7W7WA14-F1
#
_entry.id   AF-A0A7W7WA14-F1
#
_cell.length_a   1.000
_cell.length_b   1.000
_cell.length_c   1.000
_cell.angle_alpha   90.00
_cell.angle_beta   90.00
_cell.angle_gamma   90.00
#
_symmetry.space_group_name_H-M   'P 1'
#
loop_
_entity.id
_entity.type
_entity.pdbx_description
1 polymer ?
#
loop_
_entity_poly.entity_id
_entity_poly.type
_entity_poly.pdbx_seq_one_letter_code
_entity_poly.pdbx_strand_id
1 'polypeptide(L)' 'MIERMDHMGIVVDDLAAAAEFFVELGLELQGEGPVEGRWVDRVVGLDGVRAEIAVVQTPDGHGRLELTTTEG' A
#
# COMPACT_ATOMS: atom_id res chain seq x y z
N MET A 1 -9.60 23.21 0.45
CA MET A 1 -9.56 22.84 -0.98
C MET A 1 -9.06 21.40 -1.05
N ILE A 2 -9.41 20.63 -2.09
CA ILE A 2 -8.85 19.29 -2.30
C ILE A 2 -7.60 19.46 -3.17
N GLU A 3 -6.45 19.02 -2.68
CA GLU A 3 -5.16 19.21 -3.36
C GLU A 3 -4.91 18.14 -4.42
N ARG A 4 -5.07 16.86 -4.06
CA ARG A 4 -5.00 15.70 -4.96
C ARG A 4 -5.53 14.44 -4.28
N MET A 5 -5.79 13.39 -5.06
CA MET A 5 -5.85 12.03 -4.54
C MET A 5 -4.42 11.53 -4.32
N ASP A 6 -4.10 11.07 -3.10
CA ASP A 6 -2.72 10.70 -2.78
C ASP A 6 -2.37 9.28 -3.28
N HIS A 7 -3.25 8.31 -3.04
CA HIS A 7 -3.13 6.93 -3.52
C HIS A 7 -4.49 6.22 -3.48
N MET A 8 -4.56 5.02 -4.06
CA MET A 8 -5.63 4.05 -3.85
C MET A 8 -5.09 2.85 -3.07
N GLY A 9 -5.74 2.50 -1.97
CA GLY A 9 -5.41 1.31 -1.18
C GLY A 9 -6.08 0.04 -1.73
N ILE A 10 -5.33 -1.06 -1.81
CA ILE A 10 -5.82 -2.37 -2.25
C ILE A 10 -5.34 -3.44 -1.26
N VAL A 11 -6.27 -4.17 -0.66
CA VAL A 11 -5.95 -5.32 0.19
C VAL A 11 -5.75 -6.54 -0.69
N VAL A 12 -4.63 -7.24 -0.50
CA VAL A 12 -4.22 -8.40 -1.30
C VAL A 12 -3.79 -9.54 -0.38
N ASP A 13 -4.01 -10.78 -0.81
CA ASP A 13 -3.54 -11.96 -0.07
C ASP A 13 -2.01 -12.09 -0.17
N ASP A 14 -1.44 -11.94 -1.38
CA ASP A 14 0.00 -12.04 -1.64
C ASP A 14 0.55 -10.69 -2.10
N LEU A 15 1.30 -10.03 -1.22
CA LEU A 15 1.87 -8.70 -1.46
C LEU A 15 2.95 -8.73 -2.54
N ALA A 16 3.80 -9.75 -2.54
CA ALA A 16 4.92 -9.85 -3.48
C ALA A 16 4.40 -10.07 -4.90
N ALA A 17 3.45 -11.00 -5.06
CA ALA A 17 2.84 -11.27 -6.37
C ALA A 17 2.05 -10.05 -6.90
N ALA A 18 1.34 -9.33 -6.03
CA ALA A 18 0.63 -8.12 -6.41
C ALA A 18 1.59 -7.00 -6.85
N ALA A 19 2.68 -6.78 -6.10
CA ALA A 19 3.68 -5.80 -6.45
C ALA A 19 4.36 -6.13 -7.80
N GLU A 20 4.76 -7.38 -8.01
CA GLU A 20 5.33 -7.86 -9.27
C GLU A 20 4.39 -7.61 -10.45
N PHE A 21 3.10 -7.96 -10.31
CA PHE A 21 2.09 -7.73 -11.33
C PHE A 21 2.02 -6.26 -11.77
N PHE A 22 1.98 -5.32 -10.82
CA PHE A 22 1.90 -3.89 -11.18
C PHE A 22 3.23 -3.35 -11.74
N VAL A 23 4.36 -3.89 -11.31
CA VAL A 23 5.67 -3.56 -11.90
C VAL A 23 5.75 -4.04 -13.35
N GLU A 24 5.25 -5.23 -13.67
CA GLU A 24 5.17 -5.73 -15.05
C GLU A 24 4.26 -4.86 -15.95
N LEU A 25 3.22 -4.24 -15.38
CA LEU A 25 2.37 -3.26 -16.06
C LEU A 25 3.05 -1.89 -16.26
N GLY A 26 4.27 -1.72 -15.75
CA GLY A 26 5.08 -0.52 -15.92
C GLY A 26 4.98 0.48 -14.77
N LEU A 27 4.44 0.10 -13.61
CA LEU A 27 4.56 0.92 -12.40
C LEU A 27 5.93 0.70 -11.73
N GLU A 28 6.34 1.63 -10.89
CA GLU A 28 7.63 1.60 -10.21
C GLU A 28 7.44 1.47 -8.71
N LEU A 29 8.09 0.48 -8.08
CA LEU A 29 8.11 0.31 -6.63
C LEU A 29 8.82 1.51 -5.97
N GLN A 30 8.11 2.17 -5.07
CA GLN A 30 8.61 3.34 -4.33
C GLN A 30 9.13 2.96 -2.93
N GLY A 31 8.57 1.91 -2.32
CA GLY A 31 8.98 1.42 -1.02
C GLY A 31 8.06 0.33 -0.50
N GLU A 32 8.58 -0.48 0.41
CA GLU A 32 7.89 -1.61 1.03
C GLU A 32 8.33 -1.79 2.49
N GLY A 33 7.47 -2.43 3.28
CA GLY A 33 7.80 -2.85 4.64
C GLY A 33 6.62 -2.86 5.62
N PRO A 34 6.90 -3.18 6.90
CA PRO A 34 5.87 -3.32 7.91
C PRO A 34 5.30 -1.97 8.36
N VAL A 35 4.00 -1.98 8.65
CA VAL A 35 3.27 -0.89 9.29
C VAL A 35 2.56 -1.45 10.52
N GLU A 36 2.96 -0.99 11.70
CA GLU A 36 2.44 -1.47 12.97
C GLU A 36 2.40 -0.39 14.07
N GLY A 37 1.71 -0.74 15.16
CA GLY A 37 1.67 0.02 16.40
C GLY A 37 0.41 0.86 16.59
N ARG A 38 0.27 1.46 17.78
CA ARG A 38 -0.98 2.14 18.24
C ARG A 38 -1.50 3.24 17.32
N TRP A 39 -0.65 3.80 16.46
CA TRP A 39 -1.09 4.80 15.50
C TRP A 39 -1.87 4.17 14.34
N VAL A 40 -1.46 2.98 13.87
CA VAL A 40 -2.16 2.17 12.87
C VAL A 40 -3.52 1.77 13.41
N ASP A 41 -3.53 1.19 14.61
CA ASP A 41 -4.74 0.76 15.30
C ASP A 41 -5.80 1.87 15.36
N ARG A 42 -5.37 3.10 15.67
CA ARG A 42 -6.25 4.27 15.73
C ARG A 42 -6.81 4.67 14.37
N VAL A 43 -6.00 4.56 13.31
CA VAL A 43 -6.41 4.94 11.95
C VAL A 43 -7.43 3.94 11.40
N VAL A 44 -7.19 2.64 11.60
CA VAL A 44 -8.05 1.58 11.05
C VAL A 44 -9.18 1.15 11.99
N GLY A 45 -9.12 1.51 13.27
CA GLY A 45 -10.15 1.22 14.27
C GLY A 45 -10.11 -0.22 14.82
N LEU A 46 -8.97 -0.89 14.76
CA LEU A 46 -8.74 -2.26 15.23
C LEU A 46 -7.51 -2.29 16.14
N ASP A 47 -7.49 -3.17 17.14
CA ASP A 47 -6.35 -3.27 18.07
C ASP A 47 -5.33 -4.32 17.60
N GLY A 48 -4.04 -4.00 17.72
CA GLY A 48 -2.96 -4.95 17.47
C GLY A 48 -2.68 -5.24 16.00
N VAL A 49 -3.02 -4.32 15.10
CA VAL A 49 -2.85 -4.48 13.66
C VAL A 49 -1.38 -4.49 13.29
N ARG A 50 -1.03 -5.46 12.44
CA ARG A 50 0.23 -5.52 11.70
C ARG A 50 -0.08 -5.76 10.23
N ALA A 51 0.50 -4.93 9.38
CA ALA A 51 0.36 -5.05 7.95
C ALA A 51 1.73 -4.95 7.29
N GLU A 52 1.91 -5.64 6.18
CA GLU A 52 2.99 -5.38 5.23
C GLU A 52 2.42 -4.56 4.08
N ILE A 53 3.15 -3.52 3.67
CA ILE A 53 2.74 -2.64 2.57
C ILE A 53 3.80 -2.57 1.48
N ALA A 54 3.35 -2.34 0.24
CA ALA A 54 4.18 -1.94 -0.88
C ALA A 54 3.49 -0.81 -1.64
N VAL A 55 4.23 0.25 -1.97
CA VAL A 55 3.71 1.38 -2.74
C VAL A 55 4.30 1.37 -4.13
N VAL A 56 3.45 1.34 -5.16
CA VAL A 56 3.86 1.43 -6.57
C VAL A 56 3.30 2.71 -7.20
N GLN A 57 4.05 3.32 -8.11
CA GLN A 57 3.71 4.60 -8.74
C GLN A 57 3.70 4.52 -10.27
N THR A 58 2.78 5.24 -10.92
CA THR A 58 2.77 5.38 -12.37
C THR A 58 4.00 6.15 -12.87
N PRO A 59 4.53 5.87 -14.07
CA PRO A 59 5.72 6.56 -14.60
C PRO A 59 5.58 8.09 -14.71
N ASP A 60 4.37 8.60 -14.85
CA ASP A 60 4.09 10.04 -14.87
C ASP A 60 4.06 10.69 -13.48
N GLY A 61 4.20 9.88 -12.42
CA GLY A 61 4.25 10.31 -11.02
C GLY A 61 2.88 10.69 -10.41
N HIS A 62 1.80 10.63 -11.18
CA HIS A 62 0.50 11.19 -10.77
C HIS A 62 -0.39 10.20 -10.00
N GLY A 63 -0.20 8.89 -10.17
CA GLY A 63 -0.99 7.85 -9.52
C GLY A 63 -0.13 6.95 -8.63
N ARG A 64 -0.65 6.60 -7.44
CA ARG A 64 -0.03 5.61 -6.56
C ARG A 64 -1.05 4.55 -6.13
N LEU A 65 -0.58 3.32 -6.03
CA LEU A 65 -1.29 2.23 -5.36
C LEU A 65 -0.54 1.88 -4.08
N GLU A 66 -1.27 1.77 -2.97
CA GLU A 66 -0.79 1.18 -1.72
C GLU A 66 -1.37 -0.24 -1.65
N LEU A 67 -0.50 -1.23 -1.77
CA LEU A 67 -0.85 -2.64 -1.67
C LEU A 67 -0.61 -3.07 -0.23
N THR A 68 -1.61 -3.72 0.38
CA THR A 68 -1.57 -4.07 1.80
C THR A 68 -1.95 -5.53 1.99
N THR A 69 -1.13 -6.28 2.73
CA THR A 69 -1.53 -7.57 3.29
C THR A 69 -1.46 -7.50 4.81
N THR A 70 -2.36 -8.21 5.49
CA THR A 70 -2.37 -8.34 6.95
C THR A 70 -2.22 -9.81 7.28
N GLU A 71 -1.46 -10.14 8.33
CA GLU A 71 -1.56 -11.48 8.88
C GLU A 71 -2.97 -11.69 9.43
N GLY A 72 -3.62 -12.77 9.02
CA GLY A 72 -4.96 -13.15 9.47
C GLY A 72 -5.00 -13.63 10.91
#